data_AF-A0A2T4U3H8-F1
#
_entry.id   AF-A0A2T4U3H8-F1
#
_cell.length_a   1.000
_cell.length_b   1.000
_cell.length_c   1.000
_cell.angle_alpha   90.00
_cell.angle_beta   90.00
_cell.angle_gamma   90.00
#
_symmetry.space_group_name_H-M   'P 1'
#
loop_
_entity.id
_entity.type
_entity.pdbx_description
1 polymer ?
#
loop_
_entity_poly.entity_id
_entity_poly.type
_entity_poly.pdbx_seq_one_letter_code
_entity_poly.pdbx_strand_id
1 'polypeptide(L)'
;MANYQKLLEGIFMCGQEDVKSAAEEEHAAAIIDLRAETVEPVMHDDRIEWIHIPLVDGVPNQTEKLKEAVNAASAFHKERKTAILH
;
A
#
# COMPACT_ATOMS: atom_id res chain seq x y z
N MET A 1 10.65 6.23 15.03
CA MET A 1 11.26 5.76 13.77
C MET A 1 10.18 5.03 13.05
N ALA A 2 9.86 5.44 11.83
CA ALA A 2 8.85 4.76 11.02
C ALA A 2 9.28 3.30 10.81
N ASN A 3 8.39 2.37 11.11
CA ASN A 3 8.67 0.94 11.00
C ASN A 3 8.09 0.39 9.70
N TYR A 4 8.81 0.63 8.61
CA TYR A 4 8.47 0.12 7.28
C TYR A 4 9.65 -0.62 6.65
N GLN A 5 9.34 -1.48 5.69
CA GLN A 5 10.30 -2.31 4.97
C GLN A 5 10.25 -1.98 3.48
N LYS A 6 11.43 -1.82 2.88
CA LYS A 6 11.56 -1.72 1.42
C LYS A 6 11.47 -3.12 0.81
N LEU A 7 10.51 -3.33 -0.08
CA LEU A 7 10.39 -4.58 -0.83
C LEU A 7 11.26 -4.52 -2.10
N LEU A 8 11.19 -3.41 -2.81
CA LEU A 8 12.01 -3.08 -3.98
C LEU A 8 12.02 -1.54 -4.18
N GLU A 9 12.73 -1.04 -5.19
CA GLU A 9 12.82 0.41 -5.44
C GLU A 9 11.44 1.06 -5.61
N GLY A 10 11.13 2.06 -4.77
CA GLY A 10 9.85 2.75 -4.76
C GLY A 10 8.68 1.96 -4.15
N ILE A 11 8.86 0.73 -3.67
CA ILE A 11 7.77 -0.06 -3.07
C ILE A 11 8.14 -0.45 -1.64
N PHE A 12 7.26 -0.06 -0.71
CA PHE A 12 7.45 -0.28 0.71
C PHE A 12 6.24 -0.95 1.32
N MET A 13 6.42 -1.55 2.48
CA MET A 13 5.37 -2.23 3.24
C MET A 13 5.49 -1.88 4.73
N CYS A 14 4.36 -1.64 5.39
CA CYS A 14 4.34 -1.28 6.80
C CYS A 14 3.03 -1.71 7.47
N GLY A 15 2.94 -1.55 8.78
CA GLY A 15 1.66 -1.66 9.49
C GLY A 15 0.85 -0.36 9.39
N GLN A 16 -0.44 -0.44 9.70
CA GLN A 16 -1.36 0.71 9.64
C GLN A 16 -0.82 1.97 10.36
N GLU A 17 -0.19 1.82 11.52
CA GLU A 17 0.30 2.96 12.33
C GLU A 17 1.45 3.73 11.66
N ASP A 18 2.18 3.08 10.74
CA ASP A 18 3.36 3.61 10.07
C ASP A 18 3.06 4.14 8.65
N VAL A 19 1.82 4.00 8.16
CA VAL A 19 1.44 4.42 6.79
C VAL A 19 1.72 5.89 6.55
N LYS A 20 1.33 6.74 7.49
CA LYS A 20 1.50 8.19 7.36
C LYS A 20 2.98 8.59 7.30
N SER A 21 3.80 8.07 8.22
CA SER A 21 5.22 8.39 8.26
C SER A 21 5.95 7.83 7.04
N ALA A 22 5.66 6.59 6.63
CA ALA A 22 6.21 6.00 5.41
C ALA A 22 5.82 6.80 4.15
N ALA A 23 4.56 7.24 4.05
CA ALA A 23 4.08 8.05 2.93
C ALA A 23 4.75 9.43 2.85
N GLU A 24 4.94 10.08 4.00
CA GLU A 24 5.61 11.39 4.08
C GLU A 24 7.11 11.29 3.80
N GLU A 25 7.81 10.32 4.39
CA GLU A 25 9.26 10.12 4.26
C GLU A 25 9.65 9.68 2.84
N GLU A 26 8.88 8.79 2.22
CA GLU A 26 9.18 8.23 0.89
C GLU A 26 8.45 8.95 -0.25
N HIS A 27 7.72 10.02 0.07
CA HIS A 27 6.93 10.82 -0.86
C HIS A 27 5.99 9.95 -1.72
N ALA A 28 5.16 9.16 -1.04
CA ALA A 28 4.25 8.21 -1.69
C ALA A 28 3.33 8.89 -2.70
N ALA A 29 3.21 8.27 -3.87
CA ALA A 29 2.19 8.60 -4.86
C ALA A 29 0.90 7.80 -4.62
N ALA A 30 1.01 6.63 -3.98
CA ALA A 30 -0.14 5.80 -3.66
C ALA A 30 0.00 5.01 -2.36
N ILE A 31 -1.15 4.71 -1.76
CA ILE A 31 -1.33 3.77 -0.65
C ILE A 31 -2.22 2.64 -1.15
N ILE A 32 -1.67 1.42 -1.14
CA ILE A 32 -2.36 0.17 -1.45
C ILE A 32 -2.78 -0.44 -0.11
N ASP A 33 -4.06 -0.26 0.26
CA ASP A 33 -4.63 -0.71 1.52
C ASP A 33 -5.22 -2.12 1.35
N LEU A 34 -4.65 -3.09 2.06
CA LEU A 34 -5.03 -4.50 1.96
C LEU A 34 -6.05 -4.91 3.03
N ARG A 35 -6.38 -4.03 3.98
CA ARG A 35 -7.31 -4.33 5.09
C ARG A 35 -8.72 -4.57 4.58
N ALA A 36 -9.30 -5.72 4.89
CA ALA A 36 -10.67 -6.03 4.47
C ALA A 36 -11.73 -5.26 5.26
N GLU A 37 -11.42 -4.90 6.49
CA GLU A 37 -12.32 -4.27 7.47
C GLU A 37 -12.44 -2.75 7.30
N THR A 38 -11.59 -2.13 6.48
CA THR A 38 -11.57 -0.67 6.35
C THR A 38 -12.66 -0.16 5.40
N VAL A 39 -13.14 1.04 5.70
CA VAL A 39 -14.10 1.80 4.86
C VAL A 39 -13.53 3.16 4.42
N GLU A 40 -12.35 3.53 4.93
CA GLU A 40 -11.70 4.82 4.69
C GLU A 40 -10.17 4.66 4.70
N PRO A 41 -9.42 5.56 4.03
CA PRO A 41 -7.97 5.51 4.06
C PRO A 41 -7.43 5.90 5.44
N VAL A 42 -6.23 5.41 5.78
CA VAL A 42 -5.51 5.80 7.01
C VAL A 42 -5.18 7.29 7.04
N MET A 43 -5.03 7.90 5.86
CA MET A 43 -4.79 9.33 5.71
C MET A 43 -5.55 9.89 4.51
N HIS A 44 -6.05 11.12 4.67
CA HIS A 44 -6.64 11.89 3.58
C HIS A 44 -5.62 12.90 3.05
N ASP A 45 -5.09 12.65 1.85
CA ASP A 45 -4.23 13.57 1.12
C ASP A 45 -4.57 13.50 -0.38
N ASP A 46 -5.04 14.60 -0.95
CA ASP A 46 -5.50 14.67 -2.35
C ASP A 46 -4.38 14.37 -3.37
N ARG A 47 -3.11 14.35 -2.93
CA ARG A 47 -1.95 14.04 -3.78
C ARG A 47 -1.62 12.56 -3.82
N ILE A 48 -2.20 11.77 -2.90
CA ILE A 48 -1.92 10.34 -2.75
C ILE A 48 -3.14 9.56 -3.20
N GLU A 49 -2.93 8.67 -4.17
CA GLU A 49 -3.99 7.76 -4.62
C GLU A 49 -4.23 6.66 -3.58
N TRP A 50 -5.47 6.49 -3.14
CA TRP A 50 -5.87 5.38 -2.28
C TRP A 50 -6.45 4.24 -3.11
N ILE A 51 -5.82 3.08 -3.03
CA ILE A 51 -6.18 1.87 -3.77
C ILE A 51 -6.54 0.79 -2.76
N HIS A 52 -7.83 0.49 -2.60
CA HIS A 52 -8.32 -0.50 -1.64
C HIS A 52 -8.48 -1.88 -2.29
N ILE A 53 -7.68 -2.86 -1.85
CA ILE A 53 -7.70 -4.24 -2.35
C ILE A 53 -7.85 -5.20 -1.16
N PRO A 54 -9.10 -5.48 -0.71
CA PRO A 54 -9.35 -6.08 0.59
C PRO A 54 -8.95 -7.56 0.66
N LEU A 55 -7.90 -7.89 1.40
CA LEU A 55 -7.50 -9.26 1.73
C LEU A 55 -8.01 -9.62 3.14
N VAL A 56 -8.81 -10.68 3.23
CA VAL A 56 -9.35 -11.15 4.52
C VAL A 56 -8.31 -11.99 5.24
N ASP A 57 -7.94 -11.61 6.46
CA ASP A 57 -6.96 -12.36 7.24
C ASP A 57 -7.43 -13.79 7.54
N GLY A 58 -6.49 -14.74 7.57
CA GLY A 58 -6.76 -16.16 7.78
C GLY A 58 -7.50 -16.87 6.65
N VAL A 59 -7.91 -16.17 5.57
CA VAL A 59 -8.62 -16.76 4.43
C VAL A 59 -7.64 -17.13 3.31
N PRO A 60 -7.47 -18.43 2.98
CA PRO A 60 -6.59 -18.85 1.90
C PRO A 60 -7.22 -18.57 0.52
N ASN A 61 -6.43 -18.78 -0.55
CA ASN A 61 -6.88 -18.76 -1.95
C ASN A 61 -7.42 -17.41 -2.46
N GLN A 62 -6.96 -16.29 -1.91
CA GLN A 62 -7.29 -14.94 -2.40
C GLN A 62 -6.38 -14.51 -3.58
N THR A 63 -6.01 -15.45 -4.45
CA THR A 63 -4.99 -15.27 -5.49
C THR A 63 -5.29 -14.13 -6.46
N GLU A 64 -6.56 -13.93 -6.84
CA GLU A 64 -6.92 -12.84 -7.76
C GLU A 64 -6.73 -11.46 -7.13
N LYS A 65 -7.10 -11.29 -5.86
CA LYS A 65 -6.85 -10.04 -5.11
C LYS A 65 -5.37 -9.81 -4.87
N LEU A 66 -4.62 -10.88 -4.57
CA LEU A 66 -3.17 -10.77 -4.42
C LEU A 66 -2.51 -10.34 -5.75
N LYS A 67 -2.95 -10.90 -6.89
CA LYS A 67 -2.50 -10.45 -8.21
C LYS A 67 -2.84 -8.98 -8.46
N GLU A 68 -4.04 -8.54 -8.07
CA GLU A 68 -4.45 -7.16 -8.18
C GLU A 68 -3.53 -6.21 -7.40
N ALA A 69 -3.21 -6.55 -6.13
CA ALA A 69 -2.27 -5.78 -5.31
C ALA A 69 -0.86 -5.72 -5.91
N VAL A 70 -0.37 -6.86 -6.42
CA VAL A 70 0.93 -6.92 -7.11
C VAL A 70 0.91 -6.09 -8.39
N ASN A 71 -0.17 -6.14 -9.17
CA ASN A 71 -0.30 -5.36 -10.40
C ASN A 71 -0.33 -3.86 -10.11
N ALA A 72 -1.06 -3.43 -9.06
CA ALA A 72 -1.08 -2.04 -8.62
C ALA A 72 0.34 -1.58 -8.26
N ALA A 73 1.03 -2.29 -7.36
CA ALA A 73 2.41 -1.95 -6.98
C ALA A 73 3.36 -1.95 -8.19
N SER A 74 3.20 -2.90 -9.13
CA SER A 74 3.99 -2.97 -10.35
C SER A 74 3.79 -1.76 -11.26
N ALA A 75 2.57 -1.22 -11.35
CA ALA A 75 2.29 -0.02 -12.15
C ALA A 75 3.07 1.19 -11.62
N PHE A 76 3.03 1.45 -10.31
CA PHE A 76 3.81 2.54 -9.69
C PHE A 76 5.31 2.33 -9.85
N HIS A 77 5.80 1.10 -9.64
CA HIS A 77 7.21 0.79 -9.83
C HIS A 77 7.69 1.08 -11.27
N LYS A 78 6.91 0.68 -12.29
CA LYS A 78 7.24 0.95 -13.70
C LYS A 78 7.29 2.44 -14.03
N GLU A 79 6.47 3.23 -13.35
CA GLU A 79 6.45 4.69 -13.48
C GLU A 79 7.50 5.40 -12.61
N ARG A 80 8.31 4.64 -11.86
CA ARG A 80 9.26 5.16 -10.85
C ARG A 80 8.58 6.06 -9.81
N LYS A 81 7.34 5.73 -9.47
CA LYS A 81 6.57 6.35 -8.39
C LYS A 81 6.60 5.48 -7.15
N THR A 82 6.49 6.12 -5.99
CA THR A 82 6.47 5.42 -4.71
C THR A 82 5.07 4.90 -4.38
N ALA A 83 4.96 3.65 -3.95
CA ALA A 83 3.73 3.07 -3.39
C ALA A 83 4.01 2.36 -2.06
N ILE A 84 3.07 2.51 -1.12
CA ILE A 84 3.09 1.86 0.20
C ILE A 84 2.00 0.80 0.26
N LEU A 85 2.36 -0.45 0.59
CA LEU A 85 1.42 -1.50 0.94
C LEU A 85 1.23 -1.57 2.45
N HIS A 86 0.00 -1.75 2.92
CA HIS A 86 -0.27 -1.98 4.34
C HIS A 86 -1.56 -2.77 4.59
#